data_AF-A0A200PMR2-F1
#
_entry.id   AF-A0A200PMR2-F1
#
_cell.length_a   1.000
_cell.length_b   1.000
_cell.length_c   1.000
_cell.angle_alpha   90.00
_cell.angle_beta   90.00
_cell.angle_gamma   90.00
#
_symmetry.space_group_name_H-M   'P 1'
#
loop_
_entity.id
_entity.type
_entity.pdbx_description
1 polymer ?
#
loop_
_entity_poly.entity_id
_entity_poly.type
_entity_poly.pdbx_seq_one_letter_code
_entity_poly.pdbx_strand_id
1 'polypeptide(L)'
;MEYNWGKDNVQTARILFYLRVIPTCVERVPAPVFRKVVAPTMFLYMGHPNGKVARASHSVFVSFISSGKDSNDEERTLLKEQLVFYYIQRALEAYPGITPFDGMASGVAALVRHLPAGSPATMYCIHSLVEKFKSLCSEAMIDDAEMWKNWQGDSEPCKKLLELLLRLLSLVDIQILPNLMKLLAQLIVELPKEGQNMVLDEIYSQVAESDDVTRKPALVSWLQSLSFLCSQTSVTKSTSEGRKSDGNDASASSTGTLTLNGISARL
;
A
#
# COMPACT_ATOMS: atom_id res chain seq x y z
N MET A 1 40.00 2.12 -9.37
CA MET A 1 38.98 1.58 -8.46
C MET A 1 37.78 2.49 -8.53
N GLU A 2 36.61 1.96 -8.90
CA GLU A 2 35.38 2.73 -8.80
C GLU A 2 35.02 2.93 -7.33
N TYR A 3 34.76 4.18 -6.94
CA TYR A 3 34.37 4.51 -5.58
C TYR A 3 32.98 3.92 -5.28
N ASN A 4 32.90 3.03 -4.28
CA ASN A 4 31.64 2.47 -3.82
C ASN A 4 31.14 3.23 -2.58
N TRP A 5 30.25 4.19 -2.80
CA TRP A 5 29.66 5.03 -1.76
C TRP A 5 28.99 4.24 -0.62
N GLY A 6 28.40 3.07 -0.93
CA GLY A 6 27.72 2.23 0.05
C GLY A 6 28.65 1.50 1.03
N LYS A 7 29.98 1.52 0.77
CA LYS A 7 31.00 0.90 1.63
C LYS A 7 31.86 1.93 2.38
N ASP A 8 31.64 3.23 2.15
CA ASP A 8 32.36 4.30 2.87
C ASP A 8 31.73 4.52 4.24
N ASN A 9 32.35 3.96 5.28
CA ASN A 9 31.87 4.07 6.65
C ASN A 9 31.91 5.50 7.20
N VAL A 10 32.87 6.32 6.77
CA VAL A 10 33.03 7.70 7.26
C VAL A 10 31.90 8.56 6.70
N GLN A 11 31.66 8.47 5.39
CA GLN A 11 30.55 9.20 4.76
C GLN A 11 29.19 8.68 5.24
N THR A 12 29.05 7.37 5.41
CA THR A 12 27.85 6.76 5.99
C THR A 12 27.53 7.33 7.37
N ALA A 13 28.53 7.42 8.26
CA ALA A 13 28.34 7.96 9.61
C ALA A 13 27.96 9.45 9.58
N ARG A 14 28.63 10.23 8.73
CA ARG A 14 28.36 11.67 8.55
C ARG A 14 26.93 11.91 8.05
N ILE A 15 26.49 11.17 7.05
CA ILE A 15 25.14 11.29 6.50
C ILE A 15 24.09 10.82 7.50
N LEU A 16 24.34 9.72 8.20
CA LEU A 16 23.44 9.23 9.24
C LEU A 16 23.22 10.28 10.34
N PHE A 17 24.27 11.01 10.72
CA PHE A 17 24.15 12.12 11.66
C PHE A 17 23.20 13.21 11.11
N TYR A 18 23.42 13.70 9.89
CA TYR A 18 22.56 14.73 9.30
C TYR A 18 21.10 14.27 9.18
N LEU A 19 20.85 13.05 8.68
CA LEU A 19 19.50 12.51 8.52
C LEU A 19 18.76 12.33 9.86
N ARG A 20 19.47 12.16 10.98
CA ARG A 20 18.87 12.11 12.32
C ARG A 20 18.61 13.49 12.91
N VAL A 21 19.38 14.49 12.53
CA VAL A 21 19.21 15.86 13.02
C VAL A 21 18.08 16.57 12.30
N ILE A 22 17.99 16.45 10.97
CA ILE A 22 16.98 17.14 10.14
C ILE A 22 15.54 17.01 10.68
N PRO A 23 15.04 15.83 11.09
CA PRO A 23 13.70 15.67 11.69
C PRO A 23 13.41 16.65 12.83
N THR A 24 14.41 16.94 13.67
CA THR A 24 14.26 17.79 14.86
C THR A 24 14.11 19.28 14.53
N CYS A 25 14.54 19.71 13.35
CA CYS A 25 14.51 21.10 12.91
C CYS A 25 13.75 21.30 11.58
N VAL A 26 13.04 20.28 11.10
CA VAL A 26 12.40 20.28 9.76
C VAL A 26 11.38 21.41 9.57
N GLU A 27 10.74 21.86 10.65
CA GLU A 27 9.82 23.00 10.65
C GLU A 27 10.51 24.33 10.33
N ARG A 28 11.81 24.44 10.66
CA ARG A 28 12.62 25.63 10.40
C ARG A 28 13.28 25.60 9.03
N VAL A 29 13.19 24.48 8.30
CA VAL A 29 13.75 24.34 6.95
C VAL A 29 12.76 24.89 5.92
N PRO A 30 13.10 25.97 5.19
CA PRO A 30 12.24 26.52 4.15
C PRO A 30 11.98 25.50 3.04
N ALA A 31 10.76 25.51 2.47
CA ALA A 31 10.36 24.60 1.40
C ALA A 31 11.34 24.61 0.19
N PRO A 32 11.84 25.76 -0.29
CA PRO A 32 12.83 25.79 -1.38
C PRO A 32 14.14 25.07 -1.04
N VAL A 33 14.61 25.19 0.21
CA VAL A 33 15.85 24.54 0.69
C VAL A 33 15.63 23.04 0.81
N PHE A 34 14.48 22.64 1.37
CA PHE A 34 14.12 21.23 1.47
C PHE A 34 14.07 20.59 0.07
N ARG A 35 13.38 21.23 -0.88
CA ARG A 35 13.25 20.76 -2.26
C ARG A 35 14.59 20.58 -2.96
N LYS A 36 15.50 21.55 -2.83
CA LYS A 36 16.76 21.57 -3.59
C LYS A 36 17.86 20.72 -2.97
N VAL A 37 17.90 20.60 -1.65
CA VAL A 37 19.03 20.00 -0.93
C VAL A 37 18.63 18.75 -0.16
N VAL A 38 17.60 18.85 0.68
CA VAL A 38 17.23 17.76 1.61
C VAL A 38 16.57 16.61 0.88
N ALA A 39 15.56 16.88 0.03
CA ALA A 39 14.81 15.84 -0.66
C ALA A 39 15.68 14.97 -1.58
N PRO A 40 16.54 15.52 -2.46
CA PRO A 40 17.42 14.70 -3.30
C PRO A 40 18.38 13.83 -2.48
N THR A 41 18.94 14.39 -1.40
CA THR A 41 19.83 13.67 -0.49
C THR A 41 19.08 12.52 0.20
N MET A 42 17.91 12.83 0.79
CA MET A 42 17.06 11.85 1.44
C MET A 42 16.70 10.69 0.49
N PHE A 43 16.24 10.99 -0.73
CA PHE A 43 15.87 9.96 -1.72
C PHE A 43 17.05 9.10 -2.16
N LEU A 44 18.23 9.69 -2.34
CA LEU A 44 19.44 8.92 -2.63
C LEU A 44 19.73 7.92 -1.52
N TYR A 45 19.66 8.36 -0.27
CA TYR A 45 20.01 7.55 0.90
C TYR A 45 18.90 6.59 1.37
N MET A 46 17.66 6.73 0.86
CA MET A 46 16.63 5.70 1.03
C MET A 46 17.07 4.36 0.42
N GLY A 47 17.83 4.39 -0.67
CA GLY A 47 18.40 3.21 -1.32
C GLY A 47 19.77 2.79 -0.78
N HIS A 48 20.20 3.29 0.39
CA HIS A 48 21.52 2.97 0.93
C HIS A 48 21.55 1.55 1.55
N PRO A 49 22.59 0.72 1.30
CA PRO A 49 22.65 -0.67 1.79
C PRO A 49 22.66 -0.78 3.32
N ASN A 50 23.17 0.24 4.01
CA ASN A 50 23.04 0.35 5.47
C ASN A 50 21.59 0.70 5.87
N GLY A 51 20.87 -0.27 6.43
CA GLY A 51 19.49 -0.09 6.87
C GLY A 51 19.27 0.94 7.99
N LYS A 52 20.31 1.41 8.71
CA LYS A 52 20.17 2.55 9.63
C LYS A 52 20.04 3.87 8.87
N VAL A 53 20.76 4.01 7.75
CA VAL A 53 20.71 5.19 6.88
C VAL A 53 19.39 5.22 6.13
N ALA A 54 19.00 4.11 5.50
CA ALA A 54 17.72 4.01 4.81
C ALA A 54 16.54 4.37 5.75
N ARG A 55 16.51 3.80 6.96
CA ARG A 55 15.50 4.15 7.98
C ARG A 55 15.52 5.63 8.35
N ALA A 56 16.69 6.22 8.56
CA ALA A 56 16.80 7.65 8.89
C ALA A 56 16.26 8.52 7.74
N SER A 57 16.47 8.15 6.48
CA SER A 57 15.87 8.85 5.34
C SER A 57 14.34 8.79 5.35
N HIS A 58 13.75 7.63 5.65
CA HIS A 58 12.30 7.52 5.85
C HIS A 58 11.82 8.42 6.98
N SER A 59 12.56 8.51 8.10
CA SER A 59 12.22 9.41 9.20
C SER A 59 12.24 10.89 8.78
N VAL A 60 13.18 11.31 7.93
CA VAL A 60 13.19 12.68 7.37
C VAL A 60 11.92 12.95 6.56
N PHE A 61 11.52 12.01 5.70
CA PHE A 61 10.29 12.14 4.91
C PHE A 61 9.06 12.26 5.82
N VAL A 62 8.92 11.35 6.79
CA VAL A 62 7.82 11.36 7.78
C VAL A 62 7.73 12.71 8.48
N SER A 63 8.85 13.21 9.03
CA SER A 63 8.88 14.48 9.74
C SER A 63 8.52 15.66 8.83
N PHE A 64 8.97 15.67 7.57
CA PHE A 64 8.60 16.71 6.62
C PHE A 64 7.11 16.71 6.31
N ILE A 65 6.52 15.54 6.03
CA ILE A 65 5.09 15.39 5.76
C ILE A 65 4.25 15.82 6.97
N SER A 66 4.65 15.42 8.19
CA SER A 66 3.93 15.73 9.43
C SER A 66 4.06 17.18 9.91
N SER A 67 5.10 17.91 9.48
CA SER A 67 5.39 19.27 9.94
C SER A 67 4.45 20.36 9.38
N GLY A 68 4.35 21.51 10.03
CA GLY A 68 3.68 22.69 9.45
C GLY A 68 2.17 22.52 9.25
N LYS A 69 1.50 21.80 10.15
CA LYS A 69 0.05 21.56 10.11
C LYS A 69 -0.76 22.86 10.31
N ASP A 70 -0.17 23.86 10.98
CA ASP A 70 -0.81 25.13 11.33
C ASP A 70 -0.20 26.35 10.62
N SER A 71 0.74 26.14 9.69
CA SER A 71 1.32 27.21 8.89
C SER A 71 0.51 27.42 7.60
N ASN A 72 0.16 28.66 7.27
CA ASN A 72 -0.44 29.03 5.98
C ASN A 72 0.58 28.98 4.82
N ASP A 73 1.49 28.01 4.86
CA ASP A 73 2.57 27.82 3.89
C ASP A 73 2.06 26.90 2.75
N GLU A 74 1.39 27.53 1.79
CA GLU A 74 0.87 26.87 0.59
C GLU A 74 2.00 26.21 -0.21
N GLU A 75 3.18 26.83 -0.28
CA GLU A 75 4.34 26.28 -1.00
C GLU A 75 4.80 24.96 -0.38
N ARG A 76 4.91 24.89 0.95
CA ARG A 76 5.25 23.65 1.66
C ARG A 76 4.18 22.59 1.44
N THR A 77 2.91 22.95 1.48
CA THR A 77 1.80 22.00 1.29
C THR A 77 1.86 21.37 -0.10
N LEU A 78 2.04 22.18 -1.15
CA LEU A 78 2.22 21.70 -2.53
C LEU A 78 3.47 20.82 -2.66
N LEU A 79 4.57 21.20 -2.00
CA LEU A 79 5.79 20.40 -2.02
C LEU A 79 5.59 19.02 -1.38
N LYS A 80 4.84 18.91 -0.27
CA LYS A 80 4.53 17.61 0.34
C LYS A 80 3.84 16.67 -0.64
N GLU A 81 2.80 17.15 -1.33
CA GLU A 81 2.09 16.34 -2.32
C GLU A 81 3.00 15.92 -3.47
N GLN A 82 3.83 16.82 -3.99
CA GLN A 82 4.75 16.52 -5.08
C GLN A 82 5.79 15.46 -4.71
N LEU A 83 6.32 15.49 -3.48
CA LEU A 83 7.35 14.57 -3.04
C LEU A 83 6.82 13.14 -2.80
N VAL A 84 5.52 12.98 -2.56
CA VAL A 84 4.91 11.66 -2.30
C VAL A 84 5.05 10.73 -3.50
N PHE A 85 4.87 11.24 -4.72
CA PHE A 85 5.02 10.44 -5.94
C PHE A 85 6.40 9.79 -6.02
N TYR A 86 7.44 10.61 -5.81
CA TYR A 86 8.83 10.14 -5.79
C TYR A 86 9.12 9.20 -4.61
N TYR A 87 8.59 9.52 -3.43
CA TYR A 87 8.78 8.71 -2.24
C TYR A 87 8.23 7.30 -2.41
N ILE A 88 6.97 7.18 -2.87
CA ILE A 88 6.32 5.89 -3.05
C ILE A 88 7.00 5.06 -4.13
N GLN A 89 7.31 5.68 -5.28
CA GLN A 89 8.04 5.00 -6.35
C GLN A 89 9.37 4.43 -5.83
N ARG A 90 10.18 5.26 -5.15
CA ARG A 90 11.49 4.84 -4.63
C ARG A 90 11.41 3.80 -3.53
N ALA A 91 10.46 3.95 -2.59
CA ALA A 91 10.31 3.00 -1.50
C ALA A 91 9.90 1.61 -2.03
N LEU A 92 8.98 1.55 -2.98
CA LEU A 92 8.45 0.29 -3.52
C LEU A 92 9.39 -0.36 -4.55
N GLU A 93 10.21 0.41 -5.26
CA GLU A 93 11.24 -0.11 -6.18
C GLU A 93 12.22 -1.03 -5.45
N ALA A 94 12.67 -0.63 -4.26
CA ALA A 94 13.67 -1.37 -3.48
C ALA A 94 13.08 -2.27 -2.36
N TYR A 95 11.75 -2.46 -2.34
CA TYR A 95 11.06 -3.37 -1.44
C TYR A 95 10.65 -4.67 -2.16
N PRO A 96 10.79 -5.86 -1.55
CA PRO A 96 11.57 -6.13 -0.35
C PRO A 96 13.07 -6.01 -0.61
N GLY A 97 13.86 -5.81 0.44
CA GLY A 97 15.32 -5.73 0.36
C GLY A 97 15.88 -4.54 1.12
N ILE A 98 16.30 -3.50 0.40
CA ILE A 98 16.93 -2.33 1.00
C ILE A 98 15.92 -1.49 1.77
N THR A 99 14.70 -1.36 1.25
CA THR A 99 13.65 -0.56 1.89
C THR A 99 13.20 -1.22 3.20
N PRO A 100 13.39 -0.55 4.36
CA PRO A 100 12.90 -1.05 5.63
C PRO A 100 11.37 -0.89 5.70
N PHE A 101 10.65 -2.00 5.97
CA PHE A 101 9.19 -2.00 6.03
C PHE A 101 8.65 -0.94 7.00
N ASP A 102 9.15 -0.88 8.24
CA ASP A 102 8.66 0.08 9.25
C ASP A 102 8.85 1.53 8.81
N GLY A 103 9.94 1.83 8.08
CA GLY A 103 10.20 3.15 7.52
C GLY A 103 9.21 3.50 6.40
N MET A 104 8.95 2.54 5.50
CA MET A 104 7.96 2.71 4.45
C MET A 104 6.55 2.89 5.02
N ALA A 105 6.12 1.99 5.91
CA ALA A 105 4.80 1.97 6.53
C ALA A 105 4.54 3.24 7.34
N SER A 106 5.52 3.74 8.09
CA SER A 106 5.40 5.03 8.80
C SER A 106 5.28 6.21 7.84
N GLY A 107 6.00 6.22 6.72
CA GLY A 107 5.82 7.25 5.68
C GLY A 107 4.45 7.20 5.01
N VAL A 108 3.92 6.01 4.72
CA VAL A 108 2.55 5.82 4.23
C VAL A 108 1.53 6.30 5.26
N ALA A 109 1.72 5.96 6.54
CA ALA A 109 0.82 6.42 7.58
C ALA A 109 0.88 7.95 7.79
N ALA A 110 2.04 8.57 7.57
CA ALA A 110 2.21 10.02 7.66
C ALA A 110 1.51 10.74 6.49
N LEU A 111 1.71 10.30 5.24
CA LEU A 111 1.07 10.94 4.08
C LEU A 111 -0.45 10.85 4.15
N VAL A 112 -0.98 9.69 4.56
CA VAL A 112 -2.43 9.49 4.66
C VAL A 112 -3.06 10.41 5.72
N ARG A 113 -2.34 10.70 6.81
CA ARG A 113 -2.84 11.53 7.91
C ARG A 113 -2.65 13.03 7.74
N HIS A 114 -1.63 13.44 7.00
CA HIS A 114 -1.18 14.84 6.98
C HIS A 114 -1.32 15.52 5.62
N LEU A 115 -1.64 14.78 4.56
CA LEU A 115 -2.03 15.38 3.29
C LEU A 115 -3.51 15.83 3.33
N PRO A 116 -3.90 16.76 2.45
CA PRO A 116 -5.28 17.17 2.30
C PRO A 116 -6.24 16.00 2.03
N ALA A 117 -7.47 16.12 2.51
CA ALA A 117 -8.54 15.18 2.19
C ALA A 117 -8.73 15.06 0.67
N GLY A 118 -8.88 13.84 0.17
CA GLY A 118 -9.00 13.58 -1.27
C GLY A 118 -7.72 13.80 -2.09
N SER A 119 -6.55 13.99 -1.47
CA SER A 119 -5.30 14.24 -2.20
C SER A 119 -4.99 13.14 -3.24
N PRO A 120 -4.71 13.51 -4.51
CA PRO A 120 -4.30 12.56 -5.55
C PRO A 120 -3.04 11.77 -5.18
N ALA A 121 -2.16 12.34 -4.35
CA ALA A 121 -0.94 11.69 -3.88
C ALA A 121 -1.26 10.48 -2.97
N THR A 122 -2.30 10.58 -2.13
CA THR A 122 -2.77 9.47 -1.29
C THR A 122 -3.39 8.37 -2.16
N MET A 123 -4.17 8.74 -3.17
CA MET A 123 -4.73 7.80 -4.13
C MET A 123 -3.64 7.06 -4.92
N TYR A 124 -2.63 7.79 -5.40
CA TYR A 124 -1.46 7.20 -6.07
C TYR A 124 -0.70 6.24 -5.16
N CYS A 125 -0.51 6.61 -3.89
CA CYS A 125 0.09 5.74 -2.89
C CYS A 125 -0.66 4.41 -2.76
N ILE A 126 -1.98 4.45 -2.57
CA ILE A 126 -2.80 3.23 -2.42
C ILE A 126 -2.69 2.36 -3.66
N HIS A 127 -2.84 2.94 -4.85
CA HIS A 127 -2.76 2.18 -6.10
C HIS A 127 -1.38 1.53 -6.27
N SER A 128 -0.31 2.26 -5.99
CA SER A 128 1.06 1.73 -6.08
C SER A 128 1.33 0.60 -5.08
N LEU A 129 0.77 0.69 -3.86
CA LEU A 129 0.86 -0.39 -2.87
C LEU A 129 0.11 -1.65 -3.33
N VAL A 130 -1.07 -1.49 -3.92
CA VAL A 130 -1.84 -2.61 -4.48
C VAL A 130 -1.10 -3.27 -5.64
N GLU A 131 -0.56 -2.50 -6.57
CA GLU A 131 0.25 -3.02 -7.69
C GLU A 131 1.49 -3.75 -7.17
N LYS A 132 2.18 -3.17 -6.18
CA LYS A 132 3.35 -3.82 -5.58
C LYS A 132 2.98 -5.12 -4.87
N PHE A 133 1.85 -5.16 -4.17
CA PHE A 133 1.34 -6.38 -3.55
C PHE A 133 1.05 -7.46 -4.60
N LYS A 134 0.38 -7.11 -5.70
CA LYS A 134 0.10 -8.06 -6.79
C LYS A 134 1.38 -8.65 -7.37
N SER A 135 2.40 -7.82 -7.62
CA SER A 135 3.73 -8.29 -8.08
C SER A 135 4.32 -9.32 -7.10
N LEU A 136 4.40 -8.96 -5.81
CA LEU A 136 5.03 -9.82 -4.80
C LEU A 136 4.29 -11.13 -4.58
N CYS A 137 2.96 -11.09 -4.54
CA CYS A 137 2.18 -12.30 -4.36
C CYS A 137 2.17 -13.18 -5.63
N SER A 138 2.29 -12.59 -6.83
CA SER A 138 2.47 -13.39 -8.05
C SER A 138 3.82 -14.11 -8.09
N GLU A 139 4.89 -13.46 -7.61
CA GLU A 139 6.22 -14.06 -7.49
C GLU A 139 6.21 -15.16 -6.41
N ALA A 140 5.62 -14.89 -5.24
CA ALA A 140 5.57 -15.84 -4.12
C ALA A 140 4.74 -17.10 -4.44
N MET A 141 3.65 -16.98 -5.20
CA MET A 141 2.82 -18.14 -5.60
C MET A 141 3.51 -19.08 -6.57
N ILE A 142 4.53 -18.62 -7.30
CA ILE A 142 5.35 -19.49 -8.16
C ILE A 142 6.27 -20.36 -7.30
N ASP A 143 6.75 -19.81 -6.18
CA ASP A 143 7.75 -20.44 -5.33
C ASP A 143 7.17 -21.34 -4.22
N ASP A 144 5.99 -21.02 -3.68
CA ASP A 144 5.34 -21.82 -2.62
C ASP A 144 3.81 -21.82 -2.72
N ALA A 145 3.24 -22.95 -3.15
CA ALA A 145 1.79 -23.16 -3.22
C ALA A 145 1.11 -23.23 -1.83
N GLU A 146 1.88 -23.40 -0.74
CA GLU A 146 1.38 -23.47 0.63
C GLU A 146 1.53 -22.16 1.43
N MET A 147 1.91 -21.06 0.77
CA MET A 147 2.10 -19.73 1.40
C MET A 147 0.97 -19.35 2.39
N TRP A 148 -0.30 -19.58 2.02
CA TRP A 148 -1.46 -19.24 2.84
C TRP A 148 -1.64 -20.13 4.08
N LYS A 149 -1.09 -21.35 4.07
CA LYS A 149 -1.15 -22.26 5.24
C LYS A 149 -0.13 -21.88 6.31
N ASN A 150 1.02 -21.33 5.89
CA ASN A 150 2.13 -20.93 6.77
C ASN A 150 2.13 -19.43 7.11
N TRP A 151 1.02 -18.73 6.84
CA TRP A 151 0.86 -17.28 6.99
C TRP A 151 1.02 -16.76 8.43
N GLN A 152 1.18 -17.63 9.43
CA GLN A 152 1.33 -17.25 10.83
C GLN A 152 2.71 -16.64 11.18
N GLY A 153 3.69 -16.65 10.28
CA GLY A 153 5.00 -16.01 10.49
C GLY A 153 5.04 -14.50 10.20
N ASP A 154 5.87 -13.75 10.93
CA ASP A 154 6.07 -12.28 10.79
C ASP A 154 7.02 -11.87 9.65
N SER A 155 7.52 -12.80 8.84
CA SER A 155 8.66 -12.53 7.95
C SER A 155 8.29 -12.19 6.51
N GLU A 156 7.06 -12.46 6.06
CA GLU A 156 6.78 -12.40 4.62
C GLU A 156 6.47 -10.97 4.12
N PRO A 157 7.18 -10.48 3.09
CA PRO A 157 6.95 -9.15 2.55
C PRO A 157 5.54 -8.90 1.99
N CYS A 158 4.91 -9.90 1.37
CA CYS A 158 3.55 -9.76 0.82
C CYS A 158 2.53 -9.58 1.96
N LYS A 159 2.65 -10.36 3.03
CA LYS A 159 1.84 -10.24 4.25
C LYS A 159 1.89 -8.86 4.88
N LYS A 160 3.10 -8.35 5.12
CA LYS A 160 3.28 -7.01 5.70
C LYS A 160 2.63 -5.91 4.87
N LEU A 161 2.69 -6.04 3.55
CA LEU A 161 2.07 -5.08 2.64
C LEU A 161 0.53 -5.19 2.65
N LEU A 162 -0.01 -6.41 2.75
CA LEU A 162 -1.44 -6.63 2.94
C LEU A 162 -1.95 -6.04 4.26
N GLU A 163 -1.27 -6.32 5.36
CA GLU A 163 -1.60 -5.75 6.67
C GLU A 163 -1.59 -4.22 6.65
N LEU A 164 -0.60 -3.63 5.98
CA LEU A 164 -0.56 -2.19 5.76
C LEU A 164 -1.79 -1.71 4.98
N LEU A 165 -2.13 -2.36 3.86
CA LEU A 165 -3.30 -2.03 3.04
C LEU A 165 -4.62 -2.17 3.82
N LEU A 166 -4.79 -3.21 4.62
CA LEU A 166 -5.97 -3.40 5.48
C LEU A 166 -6.03 -2.29 6.54
N ARG A 167 -4.90 -1.98 7.18
CA ARG A 167 -4.82 -0.91 8.18
C ARG A 167 -5.21 0.44 7.60
N LEU A 168 -5.00 0.68 6.29
CA LEU A 168 -5.44 1.91 5.63
C LEU A 168 -6.95 2.13 5.70
N LEU A 169 -7.78 1.09 5.82
CA LEU A 169 -9.24 1.21 5.96
C LEU A 169 -9.65 2.11 7.14
N SER A 170 -8.86 2.07 8.22
CA SER A 170 -9.09 2.89 9.42
C SER A 170 -8.39 4.26 9.38
N LEU A 171 -7.46 4.47 8.44
CA LEU A 171 -6.59 5.66 8.43
C LEU A 171 -6.91 6.65 7.33
N VAL A 172 -7.37 6.20 6.16
CA VAL A 172 -7.59 7.08 5.01
C VAL A 172 -8.69 8.09 5.28
N ASP A 173 -8.66 9.21 4.56
CA ASP A 173 -9.79 10.14 4.60
C ASP A 173 -11.07 9.47 4.04
N ILE A 174 -12.24 9.90 4.52
CA ILE A 174 -13.53 9.33 4.12
C ILE A 174 -13.79 9.48 2.61
N GLN A 175 -13.22 10.50 1.95
CA GLN A 175 -13.36 10.68 0.49
C GLN A 175 -12.56 9.64 -0.31
N ILE A 176 -11.52 9.07 0.30
CA ILE A 176 -10.64 8.07 -0.33
C ILE A 176 -11.09 6.64 -0.01
N LEU A 177 -11.80 6.47 1.10
CA LEU A 177 -12.22 5.17 1.61
C LEU A 177 -12.97 4.29 0.56
N PRO A 178 -13.95 4.80 -0.21
CA PRO A 178 -14.65 3.97 -1.21
C PRO A 178 -13.71 3.40 -2.27
N ASN A 179 -12.72 4.18 -2.72
CA ASN A 179 -11.76 3.72 -3.71
C ASN A 179 -10.82 2.65 -3.14
N LEU A 180 -10.37 2.81 -1.89
CA LEU A 180 -9.58 1.79 -1.20
C LEU A 180 -10.38 0.48 -1.08
N MET A 181 -11.63 0.56 -0.64
CA MET A 181 -12.54 -0.58 -0.52
C MET A 181 -12.75 -1.30 -1.85
N LYS A 182 -12.90 -0.56 -2.95
CA LYS A 182 -13.00 -1.12 -4.30
C LYS A 182 -11.73 -1.86 -4.72
N LEU A 183 -10.56 -1.24 -4.53
CA LEU A 183 -9.27 -1.86 -4.89
C LEU A 183 -8.98 -3.11 -4.04
N LEU A 184 -9.26 -3.05 -2.74
CA LEU A 184 -9.16 -4.21 -1.85
C LEU A 184 -10.12 -5.33 -2.23
N ALA A 185 -11.36 -5.00 -2.59
CA ALA A 185 -12.32 -6.01 -3.04
C ALA A 185 -11.83 -6.75 -4.30
N GLN A 186 -11.30 -6.00 -5.29
CA GLN A 186 -10.71 -6.59 -6.49
C GLN A 186 -9.51 -7.48 -6.14
N LEU A 187 -8.65 -7.01 -5.25
CA LEU A 187 -7.49 -7.76 -4.79
C LEU A 187 -7.89 -9.08 -4.11
N ILE A 188 -8.84 -9.03 -3.18
CA ILE A 188 -9.25 -10.18 -2.37
C ILE A 188 -9.93 -11.24 -3.25
N VAL A 189 -10.79 -10.82 -4.19
CA VAL A 189 -11.46 -11.75 -5.11
C VAL A 189 -10.47 -12.52 -6.00
N GLU A 190 -9.30 -11.95 -6.29
CA GLU A 190 -8.23 -12.59 -7.06
C GLU A 190 -7.42 -13.62 -6.23
N LEU A 191 -7.48 -13.57 -4.89
CA LEU A 191 -6.74 -14.50 -4.02
C LEU A 191 -7.31 -15.94 -4.07
N PRO A 192 -6.51 -16.96 -3.73
CA PRO A 192 -6.99 -18.31 -3.44
C PRO A 192 -8.01 -18.35 -2.29
N LYS A 193 -8.78 -19.43 -2.19
CA LYS A 193 -9.89 -19.54 -1.22
C LYS A 193 -9.44 -19.41 0.23
N GLU A 194 -8.31 -20.01 0.55
CA GLU A 194 -7.69 -19.95 1.86
C GLU A 194 -7.30 -18.50 2.21
N GLY A 195 -6.68 -17.80 1.26
CA GLY A 195 -6.34 -16.37 1.40
C GLY A 195 -7.56 -15.46 1.50
N GLN A 196 -8.61 -15.73 0.71
CA GLN A 196 -9.88 -15.01 0.80
C GLN A 196 -10.47 -15.11 2.21
N ASN A 197 -10.61 -16.32 2.73
CA ASN A 197 -11.19 -16.55 4.06
C ASN A 197 -10.37 -15.87 5.16
N MET A 198 -9.04 -16.03 5.10
CA MET A 198 -8.14 -15.45 6.09
C MET A 198 -8.20 -13.92 6.12
N VAL A 199 -8.20 -13.28 4.94
CA VAL A 199 -8.31 -11.81 4.85
C VAL A 199 -9.70 -11.32 5.26
N LEU A 200 -10.75 -12.05 4.91
CA LEU A 200 -12.11 -11.73 5.35
C LEU A 200 -12.20 -11.77 6.87
N ASP A 201 -11.69 -12.82 7.52
CA ASP A 201 -11.70 -12.97 8.98
C ASP A 201 -10.96 -11.81 9.67
N GLU A 202 -9.80 -11.42 9.15
CA GLU A 202 -9.05 -10.26 9.64
C GLU A 202 -9.85 -8.96 9.51
N ILE A 203 -10.49 -8.72 8.36
CA ILE A 203 -11.33 -7.53 8.15
C ILE A 203 -12.56 -7.58 9.08
N TYR A 204 -13.18 -8.75 9.28
CA TYR A 204 -14.27 -8.90 10.24
C TYR A 204 -13.83 -8.50 11.65
N SER A 205 -12.66 -8.95 12.09
CA SER A 205 -12.10 -8.58 13.40
C SER A 205 -11.89 -7.07 13.50
N GLN A 206 -11.20 -6.47 12.52
CA GLN A 206 -10.92 -5.02 12.51
C GLN A 206 -12.21 -4.18 12.49
N VAL A 207 -13.22 -4.58 11.71
CA VAL A 207 -14.50 -3.85 11.63
C VAL A 207 -15.31 -4.03 12.91
N ALA A 208 -15.31 -5.22 13.52
CA ALA A 208 -16.00 -5.49 14.77
C ALA A 208 -15.45 -4.63 15.92
N GLU A 209 -14.12 -4.55 16.03
CA GLU A 209 -13.39 -3.80 17.05
C GLU A 209 -13.35 -2.28 16.79
N SER A 210 -13.69 -1.82 15.58
CA SER A 210 -13.67 -0.40 15.26
C SER A 210 -14.75 0.38 16.00
N ASP A 211 -14.34 1.45 16.70
CA ASP A 211 -15.22 2.42 17.34
C ASP A 211 -15.66 3.57 16.41
N ASP A 212 -15.18 3.60 15.15
CA ASP A 212 -15.51 4.66 14.20
C ASP A 212 -16.94 4.50 13.67
N VAL A 213 -17.88 5.16 14.36
CA VAL A 213 -19.32 5.16 14.01
C VAL A 213 -19.62 5.72 12.62
N THR A 214 -18.71 6.50 12.02
CA THR A 214 -18.91 7.10 10.69
C THR A 214 -18.57 6.12 9.57
N ARG A 215 -17.48 5.36 9.72
CA ARG A 215 -17.00 4.41 8.70
C ARG A 215 -17.64 3.05 8.83
N LYS A 216 -17.89 2.61 10.06
CA LYS A 216 -18.32 1.23 10.37
C LYS A 216 -19.55 0.79 9.58
N PRO A 217 -20.63 1.59 9.41
CA PRO A 217 -21.77 1.18 8.59
C PRO A 217 -21.40 0.90 7.13
N ALA A 218 -20.56 1.73 6.53
CA ALA A 218 -20.09 1.54 5.14
C ALA A 218 -19.20 0.30 5.02
N LEU A 219 -18.28 0.09 5.97
CA LEU A 219 -17.40 -1.07 6.01
C LEU A 219 -18.17 -2.37 6.21
N VAL A 220 -19.19 -2.39 7.08
CA VAL A 220 -20.03 -3.58 7.30
C VAL A 220 -20.79 -3.95 6.02
N SER A 221 -21.44 -2.98 5.37
CA SER A 221 -22.17 -3.20 4.12
C SER A 221 -21.26 -3.72 2.99
N TRP A 222 -20.08 -3.12 2.87
CA TRP A 222 -19.08 -3.55 1.91
C TRP A 222 -18.53 -4.95 2.20
N LEU A 223 -18.24 -5.27 3.47
CA LEU A 223 -17.72 -6.57 3.87
C LEU A 223 -18.73 -7.70 3.59
N GLN A 224 -20.01 -7.45 3.83
CA GLN A 224 -21.09 -8.37 3.45
C GLN A 224 -21.12 -8.60 1.93
N SER A 225 -21.00 -7.52 1.15
CA SER A 225 -20.96 -7.59 -0.32
C SER A 225 -19.72 -8.35 -0.82
N LEU A 226 -18.57 -8.10 -0.21
CA LEU A 226 -17.31 -8.77 -0.53
C LEU A 226 -17.36 -10.27 -0.21
N SER A 227 -17.88 -10.64 0.97
CA SER A 227 -18.08 -12.03 1.36
C SER A 227 -18.98 -12.77 0.36
N PHE A 228 -20.08 -12.14 -0.07
CA PHE A 228 -20.94 -12.68 -1.11
C PHE A 228 -20.20 -12.87 -2.45
N LEU A 229 -19.40 -11.90 -2.89
CA LEU A 229 -18.60 -12.04 -4.12
C LEU A 229 -17.60 -13.19 -4.02
N CYS A 230 -16.90 -13.31 -2.90
CA CYS A 230 -15.96 -14.41 -2.66
C CYS A 230 -16.68 -15.76 -2.71
N SER A 231 -17.88 -15.88 -2.14
CA SER A 231 -18.65 -17.14 -2.20
C SER A 231 -19.02 -17.55 -3.64
N GLN A 232 -19.39 -16.60 -4.50
CA GLN A 232 -19.80 -16.88 -5.88
C GLN A 232 -18.66 -17.35 -6.78
N THR A 233 -17.46 -16.77 -6.65
CA THR A 233 -16.29 -17.18 -7.45
C THR A 233 -15.96 -18.67 -7.26
N SER A 234 -16.33 -19.25 -6.12
CA SER A 234 -16.20 -20.70 -5.87
C SER A 234 -17.11 -21.53 -6.77
N VAL A 235 -18.36 -21.08 -6.95
CA VAL A 235 -19.41 -21.78 -7.70
C VAL A 235 -19.14 -21.71 -9.20
N THR A 236 -18.58 -20.60 -9.69
CA THR A 236 -18.30 -20.45 -11.13
C THR A 236 -17.11 -21.28 -11.59
N LYS A 237 -16.04 -21.38 -10.78
CA LYS A 237 -14.87 -22.23 -11.09
C LYS A 237 -15.21 -23.73 -11.10
N SER A 238 -16.05 -24.19 -10.16
CA SER A 238 -16.52 -25.59 -10.14
C SER A 238 -17.41 -25.95 -11.33
N THR A 239 -18.14 -24.97 -11.88
CA THR A 239 -19.02 -25.19 -13.05
C THR A 239 -18.24 -25.21 -14.37
N SER A 240 -17.09 -24.52 -14.45
CA SER A 240 -16.20 -24.55 -15.63
C SER A 240 -15.33 -25.80 -15.73
N GLU A 241 -14.94 -26.41 -14.60
CA GLU A 241 -14.16 -27.66 -14.61
C GLU A 241 -15.02 -28.92 -14.81
N GLY A 242 -16.34 -28.83 -14.56
CA GLY A 242 -17.28 -29.95 -14.73
C GLY A 242 -17.81 -30.18 -16.16
N ARG A 243 -17.41 -29.39 -17.16
CA ARG A 243 -17.84 -29.54 -18.56
C ARG A 243 -16.72 -30.06 -19.47
N LYS A 244 -16.26 -31.28 -19.19
CA LYS A 244 -15.59 -32.13 -20.18
C LYS A 244 -16.17 -33.55 -20.12
N SER A 245 -17.35 -33.75 -20.72
CA SER A 245 -17.72 -35.01 -21.40
C SER A 245 -19.00 -34.80 -22.21
N ASP A 246 -18.89 -35.10 -23.50
CA ASP A 246 -19.90 -35.56 -24.45
C ASP A 246 -21.02 -34.64 -24.97
N GLY A 247 -20.85 -34.25 -26.25
CA GLY A 247 -21.74 -34.72 -27.32
C GLY A 247 -22.99 -33.90 -27.65
N ASN A 248 -22.87 -33.08 -28.71
CA ASN A 248 -23.92 -32.56 -29.63
C ASN A 248 -25.37 -32.43 -29.12
N ASP A 249 -25.86 -31.18 -29.05
CA ASP A 249 -26.99 -30.75 -29.89
C ASP A 249 -27.13 -29.22 -29.95
N ALA A 250 -27.71 -28.76 -31.05
CA ALA A 250 -27.64 -27.38 -31.54
C ALA A 250 -28.57 -26.37 -30.83
N SER A 251 -28.15 -25.10 -30.94
CA SER A 251 -28.94 -23.86 -31.01
C SER A 251 -29.01 -22.91 -29.80
N ALA A 252 -29.00 -21.61 -30.14
CA ALA A 252 -29.32 -20.40 -29.38
C ALA A 252 -28.22 -19.75 -28.51
N SER A 253 -27.43 -18.90 -29.18
CA SER A 253 -27.23 -17.47 -28.84
C SER A 253 -27.49 -17.03 -27.37
N SER A 254 -26.43 -16.74 -26.63
CA SER A 254 -26.27 -15.40 -26.03
C SER A 254 -24.80 -15.16 -25.64
N THR A 255 -24.18 -14.22 -26.33
CA THR A 255 -22.85 -13.69 -26.03
C THR A 255 -22.97 -12.81 -24.79
N GLY A 256 -22.91 -13.42 -23.61
CA GLY A 256 -22.91 -12.73 -22.32
C GLY A 256 -21.50 -12.33 -21.91
N THR A 257 -20.86 -11.43 -22.66
CA THR A 257 -19.65 -10.74 -22.18
C THR A 257 -20.08 -9.86 -21.01
N LEU A 258 -19.96 -10.36 -19.78
CA LEU A 258 -20.23 -9.61 -18.56
C LEU A 258 -19.22 -8.46 -18.47
N THR A 259 -19.63 -7.30 -19.00
CA THR A 259 -18.87 -6.07 -18.90
C THR A 259 -18.80 -5.64 -17.43
N LEU A 260 -17.58 -5.42 -16.96
CA LEU A 260 -17.19 -4.90 -15.64
C LEU A 260 -17.93 -3.62 -15.18
N ASN A 261 -18.79 -3.04 -16.02
CA ASN A 261 -19.54 -1.81 -15.73
C ASN A 261 -20.72 -2.02 -14.78
N GLY A 262 -21.24 -3.24 -14.62
CA GLY A 262 -22.30 -3.52 -13.64
C GLY A 262 -21.84 -3.46 -12.16
N ILE A 263 -20.53 -3.49 -11.92
CA ILE A 263 -19.93 -3.56 -10.58
C ILE A 263 -19.81 -2.17 -9.94
N SER A 264 -19.76 -1.09 -10.73
CA SER A 264 -19.67 0.29 -10.21
C SER A 264 -20.98 0.84 -9.63
N ALA A 265 -22.11 0.15 -9.80
CA ALA A 265 -23.40 0.64 -9.31
C ALA A 265 -23.72 0.22 -7.86
N ARG A 266 -22.88 -0.64 -7.23
CA ARG A 266 -23.09 -1.17 -5.87
C ARG A 266 -21.87 -1.06 -4.95
N LEU A 267 -20.79 -0.42 -5.40
CA LEU A 267 -19.58 -0.13 -4.61
C LEU A 267 -19.49 1.36 -4.31
#